data_AF-G5E0U4-F1
#
_entry.id   AF-G5E0U4-F1
#
_cell.length_a   1.000
_cell.length_b   1.000
_cell.length_c   1.000
_cell.angle_alpha   90.00
_cell.angle_beta   90.00
_cell.angle_gamma   90.00
#
_symmetry.space_group_name_H-M   'P 1'
#
loop_
_entity.id
_entity.type
_entity.pdbx_description
1 polymer ?
#
loop_
_entity_poly.entity_id
_entity_poly.type
_entity_poly.pdbx_seq_one_letter_code
_entity_poly.pdbx_strand_id
1 'polypeptide(L)'
;FSAYLGLPAFLIPLKQENNSNLARLLINHIHTGHHSTMFWMRVPLMAPDDLRDDLIENEPDSHSEEDSSREERTWLWWHNFRSLCDYNKRVALAIEVGADIPNSHVLDRWLGEPIKAAILPTNIFLTNKKGFPVTYEIFKDPVKYSQYQQAVYKCLLDRVPEEEKTNTQILMVLGAGRGPL
;
A
#
# COMPACT_ATOMS: atom_id res chain seq x y z
N PHE A 1 5.93 26.58 0.58
CA PHE A 1 7.40 26.39 0.50
C PHE A 1 7.78 25.20 -0.39
N SER A 2 7.13 24.04 -0.28
CA SER A 2 7.36 22.90 -1.20
C SER A 2 7.24 23.25 -2.69
N ALA A 3 6.23 24.05 -3.05
CA ALA A 3 6.07 24.57 -4.41
C ALA A 3 7.23 25.49 -4.85
N TYR A 4 7.75 26.31 -3.93
CA TYR A 4 8.88 27.21 -4.19
C TYR A 4 10.18 26.42 -4.45
N LEU A 5 10.40 25.33 -3.72
CA LEU A 5 11.52 24.42 -3.93
C LEU A 5 11.35 23.49 -5.15
N GLY A 6 10.20 23.52 -5.82
CA GLY A 6 9.93 22.63 -6.95
C GLY A 6 9.90 21.15 -6.57
N LEU A 7 9.50 20.82 -5.33
CA LEU A 7 9.47 19.43 -4.89
C LEU A 7 8.50 18.60 -5.74
N PRO A 8 8.87 17.37 -6.14
CA PRO A 8 8.03 16.52 -6.98
C PRO A 8 6.80 16.00 -6.22
N ALA A 9 6.95 15.77 -4.91
CA ALA A 9 5.87 15.30 -4.04
C ALA A 9 5.96 15.93 -2.64
N PHE A 10 4.82 16.02 -1.97
CA PHE A 10 4.71 16.46 -0.58
C PHE A 10 3.79 15.50 0.18
N LEU A 11 4.25 15.01 1.33
CA LEU A 11 3.54 14.02 2.13
C LEU A 11 2.67 14.71 3.19
N ILE A 12 1.39 14.33 3.29
CA ILE A 12 0.44 14.89 4.26
C ILE A 12 -0.26 13.72 4.99
N PRO A 13 -0.21 13.62 6.32
CA PRO A 13 -0.84 12.52 7.05
C PRO A 13 -2.36 12.72 7.18
N LEU A 14 -3.12 11.65 6.97
CA LEU A 14 -4.53 11.52 7.39
C LEU A 14 -4.56 10.62 8.63
N LYS A 15 -4.84 11.22 9.80
CA LYS A 15 -4.77 10.54 11.11
C LYS A 15 -6.13 10.35 11.79
N GLN A 16 -7.17 10.96 11.23
CA GLN A 16 -8.50 11.02 11.81
C GLN A 16 -9.53 11.00 10.68
N GLU A 17 -10.80 10.83 11.02
CA GLU A 17 -11.88 10.76 10.02
C GLU A 17 -12.16 12.11 9.36
N ASN A 18 -12.36 13.17 10.16
CA ASN A 18 -12.71 14.48 9.64
C ASN A 18 -11.48 15.29 9.23
N ASN A 19 -11.26 15.38 7.92
CA ASN A 19 -10.18 16.17 7.31
C ASN A 19 -10.71 17.29 6.39
N SER A 20 -11.95 17.77 6.63
CA SER A 20 -12.63 18.69 5.71
C SER A 20 -11.87 20.01 5.51
N ASN A 21 -11.36 20.58 6.61
CA ASN A 21 -10.55 21.81 6.53
C ASN A 21 -9.22 21.58 5.81
N LEU A 22 -8.59 20.42 6.00
CA LEU A 22 -7.35 20.06 5.30
C LEU A 22 -7.61 19.93 3.79
N ALA A 23 -8.66 19.24 3.39
CA ALA A 23 -9.06 19.10 1.99
C ALA A 23 -9.32 20.46 1.35
N ARG A 24 -10.08 21.33 2.03
CA ARG A 24 -10.37 22.70 1.57
C ARG A 24 -9.10 23.54 1.39
N LEU A 25 -8.16 23.48 2.33
CA LEU A 25 -6.90 24.21 2.22
C LEU A 25 -6.02 23.66 1.09
N LEU A 26 -5.97 22.33 0.96
CA LEU A 26 -5.18 21.67 -0.07
C LEU A 26 -5.71 21.99 -1.48
N ILE A 27 -7.03 21.89 -1.69
CA ILE A 27 -7.62 22.16 -3.01
C ILE A 27 -7.47 23.63 -3.38
N ASN A 28 -7.64 24.55 -2.42
CA ASN A 28 -7.38 25.97 -2.63
C ASN A 28 -5.92 26.21 -3.03
N HIS A 29 -4.96 25.54 -2.37
CA HIS A 29 -3.54 25.64 -2.73
C HIS A 29 -3.25 25.08 -4.13
N ILE A 30 -3.86 23.94 -4.49
CA ILE A 30 -3.73 23.33 -5.82
C ILE A 30 -4.29 24.24 -6.91
N HIS A 31 -5.42 24.91 -6.67
CA HIS A 31 -6.07 25.80 -7.64
C HIS A 31 -5.39 27.16 -7.78
N THR A 32 -4.87 27.70 -6.67
CA THR A 32 -4.19 29.02 -6.68
C THR A 32 -2.73 28.94 -7.11
N GLY A 33 -2.09 27.78 -6.96
CA GLY A 33 -0.67 27.58 -7.23
C GLY A 33 -0.38 27.02 -8.62
N HIS A 34 0.43 27.73 -9.41
CA HIS A 34 1.03 27.21 -10.65
C HIS A 34 2.27 26.35 -10.35
N HIS A 35 2.06 25.13 -9.86
CA HIS A 35 3.14 24.15 -9.66
C HIS A 35 2.64 22.74 -9.96
N SER A 36 3.56 21.81 -10.22
CA SER A 36 3.27 20.42 -10.58
C SER A 36 3.39 19.43 -9.43
N THR A 37 3.71 19.90 -8.22
CA THR A 37 3.92 19.06 -7.02
C THR A 37 2.74 18.10 -6.78
N MET A 38 3.04 16.84 -6.55
CA MET A 38 2.06 15.84 -6.13
C MET A 38 1.84 15.90 -4.62
N PHE A 39 0.64 15.59 -4.16
CA PHE A 39 0.31 15.50 -2.74
C PHE A 39 0.00 14.06 -2.41
N TRP A 40 0.88 13.46 -1.61
CA TRP A 40 0.75 12.08 -1.18
C TRP A 40 0.11 12.06 0.19
N MET A 41 -1.10 11.55 0.26
CA MET A 41 -1.82 11.39 1.50
C MET A 41 -1.33 10.13 2.18
N ARG A 42 -0.61 10.28 3.29
CA ARG A 42 -0.15 9.18 4.14
C ARG A 42 -1.35 8.67 4.93
N VAL A 43 -1.79 7.46 4.63
CA VAL A 43 -2.93 6.80 5.30
C VAL A 43 -2.46 5.45 5.80
N PRO A 44 -2.63 5.13 7.08
CA PRO A 44 -2.26 3.82 7.60
C PRO A 44 -3.28 2.77 7.13
N LEU A 45 -2.82 1.56 6.91
CA LEU A 45 -3.65 0.45 6.48
C LEU A 45 -4.71 0.11 7.53
N MET A 46 -4.32 0.16 8.81
CA MET A 46 -5.21 0.04 9.98
C MET A 46 -5.04 1.29 10.87
N ALA A 47 -6.09 1.73 11.56
CA ALA A 47 -5.97 2.94 12.37
C ALA A 47 -5.06 2.67 13.58
N PRO A 48 -4.31 3.66 14.07
CA PRO A 48 -3.45 3.48 15.26
C PRO A 48 -4.22 3.02 16.49
N ASP A 49 -5.48 3.47 16.62
CA ASP A 49 -6.35 3.10 17.74
C ASP A 49 -6.74 1.61 17.69
N ASP A 50 -6.77 0.99 16.50
CA ASP A 50 -7.10 -0.42 16.30
C ASP A 50 -5.87 -1.35 16.47
N LEU A 51 -4.67 -0.76 16.62
CA LEU A 51 -3.39 -1.47 16.80
C LEU A 51 -2.84 -1.30 18.23
N ARG A 52 -3.62 -0.72 19.14
CA ARG A 52 -3.21 -0.46 20.52
C ARG A 52 -3.20 -1.77 21.31
N ASP A 53 -2.12 -2.01 22.06
CA ASP A 53 -2.09 -3.13 23.01
C ASP A 53 -3.19 -2.95 24.08
N ASP A 54 -3.91 -4.04 24.38
CA ASP A 54 -4.98 -4.07 25.40
C ASP A 54 -4.40 -4.09 26.82
N LEU A 55 -3.67 -3.02 27.17
CA LEU A 55 -2.99 -2.84 28.47
C LEU A 55 -3.73 -1.89 29.41
N ILE A 56 -4.88 -1.34 28.98
CA ILE A 56 -5.59 -0.29 29.71
C ILE A 56 -6.89 -0.86 30.27
N GLU A 57 -6.84 -1.26 31.54
CA GLU A 57 -7.94 -1.94 32.25
C GLU A 57 -9.26 -1.15 32.27
N ASN A 58 -9.21 0.19 32.20
CA ASN A 58 -10.39 1.07 32.25
C ASN A 58 -11.06 1.30 30.88
N GLU A 59 -10.38 0.91 29.80
CA GLU A 59 -10.87 1.01 28.42
C GLU A 59 -10.49 -0.31 27.72
N PRO A 60 -11.12 -1.44 28.10
CA PRO A 60 -10.85 -2.70 27.46
C PRO A 60 -11.18 -2.58 25.97
N ASP A 61 -10.31 -3.09 25.11
CA ASP A 61 -10.61 -3.11 23.69
C ASP A 61 -11.84 -3.97 23.45
N SER A 62 -12.85 -3.35 22.84
CA SER A 62 -14.08 -4.04 22.46
C SER A 62 -13.81 -4.79 21.17
N HIS A 63 -13.01 -5.87 21.27
CA HIS A 63 -12.89 -6.89 20.23
C HIS A 63 -14.22 -7.66 20.12
N SER A 64 -15.30 -6.99 19.72
CA SER A 64 -16.41 -7.70 19.10
C SER A 64 -15.96 -8.08 17.71
N GLU A 65 -15.73 -9.37 17.48
CA GLU A 65 -15.34 -9.99 16.19
C GLU A 65 -16.27 -9.67 15.00
N GLU A 66 -17.32 -8.86 15.20
CA GLU A 66 -18.37 -8.55 14.23
C GLU A 66 -18.29 -7.14 13.62
N ASP A 67 -17.37 -6.26 14.07
CA ASP A 67 -17.36 -4.88 13.59
C ASP A 67 -16.50 -4.68 12.32
N SER A 68 -16.93 -5.31 11.23
CA SER A 68 -16.36 -5.12 9.88
C SER A 68 -16.18 -3.64 9.48
N SER A 69 -16.96 -2.74 10.09
CA SER A 69 -16.87 -1.30 9.84
C SER A 69 -15.58 -0.66 10.39
N ARG A 70 -14.98 -1.21 11.46
CA ARG A 70 -13.72 -0.71 12.03
C ARG A 70 -12.55 -0.97 11.09
N GLU A 71 -12.49 -2.16 10.51
CA GLU A 71 -11.38 -2.54 9.61
C GLU A 71 -11.36 -1.68 8.34
N GLU A 72 -12.51 -1.19 7.89
CA GLU A 72 -12.64 -0.33 6.68
C GLU A 72 -12.48 1.17 6.95
N ARG A 73 -12.33 1.58 8.22
CA ARG A 73 -12.41 2.99 8.62
C ARG A 73 -11.35 3.87 7.98
N THR A 74 -10.11 3.39 7.86
CA THR A 74 -9.00 4.14 7.22
C THR A 74 -9.20 4.34 5.72
N TRP A 75 -9.84 3.37 5.05
CA TRP A 75 -10.24 3.52 3.65
C TRP A 75 -11.32 4.61 3.51
N LEU A 76 -12.28 4.66 4.43
CA LEU A 76 -13.28 5.75 4.50
C LEU A 76 -12.63 7.13 4.63
N TRP A 77 -11.57 7.26 5.44
CA TRP A 77 -10.84 8.53 5.59
C TRP A 77 -10.29 9.01 4.24
N TRP A 78 -9.66 8.10 3.49
CA TRP A 78 -9.15 8.37 2.16
C TRP A 78 -10.27 8.69 1.16
N HIS A 79 -11.33 7.89 1.13
CA HIS A 79 -12.46 8.07 0.23
C HIS A 79 -13.17 9.42 0.44
N ASN A 80 -13.42 9.78 1.69
CA ASN A 80 -14.04 11.06 2.03
C ASN A 80 -13.10 12.23 1.67
N PHE A 81 -11.81 12.11 1.98
CA PHE A 81 -10.84 13.16 1.67
C PHE A 81 -10.68 13.41 0.17
N ARG A 82 -10.55 12.35 -0.64
CA ARG A 82 -10.39 12.48 -2.10
C ARG A 82 -11.66 13.00 -2.77
N SER A 83 -12.83 12.64 -2.24
CA SER A 83 -14.12 13.17 -2.69
C SER A 83 -14.24 14.67 -2.43
N LEU A 84 -13.81 15.14 -1.25
CA LEU A 84 -13.75 16.57 -0.93
C LEU A 84 -12.73 17.34 -1.79
N CYS A 85 -11.71 16.65 -2.31
CA CYS A 85 -10.74 17.22 -3.25
C CYS A 85 -11.17 17.07 -4.72
N ASP A 86 -12.41 16.69 -4.99
CA ASP A 86 -12.97 16.50 -6.35
C ASP A 86 -12.09 15.58 -7.22
N TYR A 87 -11.60 14.48 -6.64
CA TYR A 87 -10.80 13.46 -7.33
C TYR A 87 -9.58 14.04 -8.08
N ASN A 88 -9.01 15.13 -7.56
CA ASN A 88 -7.90 15.82 -8.22
C ASN A 88 -6.72 14.88 -8.44
N LYS A 89 -6.27 14.75 -9.70
CA LYS A 89 -5.17 13.87 -10.13
C LYS A 89 -3.82 14.09 -9.41
N ARG A 90 -3.65 15.24 -8.74
CA ARG A 90 -2.44 15.56 -7.96
C ARG A 90 -2.51 15.04 -6.53
N VAL A 91 -3.68 14.65 -6.06
CA VAL A 91 -3.88 13.99 -4.76
C VAL A 91 -3.79 12.48 -4.98
N ALA A 92 -2.81 11.85 -4.35
CA ALA A 92 -2.53 10.44 -4.48
C ALA A 92 -2.33 9.79 -3.11
N LEU A 93 -2.37 8.47 -3.07
CA LEU A 93 -2.30 7.71 -1.84
C LEU A 93 -0.88 7.22 -1.57
N ALA A 94 -0.41 7.40 -0.33
CA ALA A 94 0.76 6.76 0.23
C ALA A 94 0.30 5.87 1.40
N ILE A 95 0.22 4.57 1.16
CA ILE A 95 -0.30 3.63 2.16
C ILE A 95 0.80 3.23 3.13
N GLU A 96 0.55 3.33 4.43
CA GLU A 96 1.47 2.88 5.47
C GLU A 96 1.05 1.52 5.98
N VAL A 97 1.96 0.56 5.91
CA VAL A 97 1.70 -0.83 6.26
C VAL A 97 2.20 -1.10 7.67
N GLY A 98 1.32 -1.62 8.53
CA GLY A 98 1.64 -2.03 9.90
C GLY A 98 2.32 -3.39 9.98
N ALA A 99 2.62 -3.82 11.21
CA ALA A 99 3.10 -5.18 11.46
C ALA A 99 1.98 -6.20 11.22
N ASP A 100 0.76 -5.85 11.63
CA ASP A 100 -0.44 -6.63 11.39
C ASP A 100 -1.11 -6.21 10.09
N ILE A 101 -1.52 -7.22 9.31
CA ILE A 101 -2.16 -7.06 8.01
C ILE A 101 -3.65 -7.38 8.20
N PRO A 102 -4.57 -6.53 7.73
CA PRO A 102 -6.01 -6.78 7.86
C PRO A 102 -6.47 -7.90 6.92
N ASN A 103 -7.73 -8.30 7.08
CA ASN A 103 -8.36 -9.30 6.23
C ASN A 103 -8.32 -8.94 4.74
N SER A 104 -8.37 -9.96 3.87
CA SER A 104 -8.30 -9.77 2.41
C SER A 104 -9.37 -8.83 1.87
N HIS A 105 -10.58 -8.85 2.43
CA HIS A 105 -11.66 -7.95 2.03
C HIS A 105 -11.28 -6.47 2.18
N VAL A 106 -10.57 -6.11 3.26
CA VAL A 106 -10.11 -4.74 3.52
C VAL A 106 -9.03 -4.34 2.53
N LEU A 107 -8.11 -5.26 2.22
CA LEU A 107 -7.08 -5.06 1.19
C LEU A 107 -7.71 -4.83 -0.19
N ASP A 108 -8.76 -5.58 -0.52
CA ASP A 108 -9.46 -5.48 -1.80
C ASP A 108 -10.11 -4.09 -2.00
N ARG A 109 -10.47 -3.37 -0.93
CA ARG A 109 -10.97 -1.99 -1.02
C ARG A 109 -9.94 -1.01 -1.56
N TRP A 110 -8.66 -1.28 -1.32
CA TRP A 110 -7.57 -0.46 -1.84
C TRP A 110 -7.25 -0.76 -3.31
N LEU A 111 -7.84 -1.82 -3.90
CA LEU A 111 -7.70 -2.10 -5.32
C LEU A 111 -8.33 -0.98 -6.15
N GLY A 112 -7.57 -0.46 -7.12
CA GLY A 112 -8.00 0.63 -7.99
C GLY A 112 -7.78 2.03 -7.41
N GLU A 113 -7.37 2.17 -6.15
CA GLU A 113 -7.01 3.46 -5.58
C GLU A 113 -5.65 3.96 -6.13
N PRO A 114 -5.41 5.29 -6.23
CA PRO A 114 -4.21 5.86 -6.86
C PRO A 114 -2.98 5.78 -5.94
N ILE A 115 -2.54 4.57 -5.60
CA ILE A 115 -1.36 4.31 -4.77
C ILE A 115 -0.08 4.69 -5.52
N LYS A 116 0.69 5.60 -4.94
CA LYS A 116 2.00 6.05 -5.47
C LYS A 116 3.17 5.60 -4.62
N ALA A 117 2.96 5.34 -3.33
CA ALA A 117 3.98 4.86 -2.43
C ALA A 117 3.38 3.90 -1.40
N ALA A 118 4.20 2.95 -0.95
CA ALA A 118 3.96 2.16 0.25
C ALA A 118 5.05 2.51 1.27
N ILE A 119 4.66 2.83 2.50
CA ILE A 119 5.55 3.17 3.60
C ILE A 119 5.65 1.93 4.49
N LEU A 120 6.88 1.43 4.66
CA LEU A 120 7.20 0.24 5.44
C LEU A 120 8.07 0.66 6.63
N PRO A 121 7.48 0.87 7.81
CA PRO A 121 8.24 1.12 9.03
C PRO A 121 9.22 -0.01 9.33
N THR A 122 10.39 0.31 9.89
CA THR A 122 11.44 -0.69 10.14
C THR A 122 11.05 -1.74 11.18
N ASN A 123 10.09 -1.45 12.05
CA ASN A 123 9.61 -2.36 13.09
C ASN A 123 8.72 -3.50 12.56
N ILE A 124 8.30 -3.48 11.30
CA ILE A 124 7.55 -4.58 10.69
C ILE A 124 8.47 -5.70 10.17
N PHE A 125 9.77 -5.46 10.12
CA PHE A 125 10.74 -6.43 9.63
C PHE A 125 11.16 -7.36 10.76
N LEU A 126 11.13 -8.66 10.49
CA LEU A 126 11.70 -9.69 11.36
C LEU A 126 13.19 -9.86 11.07
N THR A 127 13.96 -10.30 12.05
CA THR A 127 15.38 -10.58 11.86
C THR A 127 15.57 -12.08 11.62
N ASN A 128 16.20 -12.46 10.51
CA ASN A 128 16.49 -13.87 10.24
C ASN A 128 17.67 -14.39 11.11
N LYS A 129 17.91 -15.71 11.11
CA LYS A 129 19.04 -16.33 11.85
C LYS A 129 20.42 -15.77 11.50
N LYS A 130 20.55 -15.08 10.37
CA LYS A 130 21.80 -14.45 9.88
C LYS A 130 21.87 -12.96 10.22
N GLY A 131 20.89 -12.39 10.94
CA GLY A 131 20.89 -10.99 11.35
C GLY A 131 20.36 -10.00 10.31
N PHE A 132 19.76 -10.45 9.21
CA PHE A 132 19.21 -9.56 8.17
C PHE A 132 17.70 -9.35 8.34
N PRO A 133 17.19 -8.13 8.06
CA PRO A 133 15.75 -7.85 8.09
C PRO A 133 15.05 -8.59 6.94
N VAL A 134 13.96 -9.26 7.25
CA VAL A 134 13.08 -9.98 6.32
C VAL A 134 11.63 -9.61 6.61
N THR A 135 10.81 -9.49 5.58
CA THR A 135 9.37 -9.28 5.72
C THR A 135 8.65 -10.60 6.01
N TYR A 136 7.46 -10.52 6.62
CA TYR A 136 6.58 -11.68 6.84
C TYR A 136 6.32 -12.45 5.54
N GLU A 137 6.08 -13.76 5.67
CA GLU A 137 5.70 -14.61 4.53
C GLU A 137 4.39 -14.15 3.87
N ILE A 138 3.51 -13.47 4.62
CA ILE A 138 2.26 -12.90 4.13
C ILE A 138 2.52 -11.80 3.06
N PHE A 139 3.64 -11.07 3.16
CA PHE A 139 4.09 -10.15 2.11
C PHE A 139 4.75 -10.86 0.92
N LYS A 140 5.11 -12.13 1.07
CA LYS A 140 5.62 -12.99 0.00
C LYS A 140 4.47 -13.84 -0.53
N ASP A 141 3.48 -13.20 -1.15
CA ASP A 141 2.28 -13.84 -1.69
C ASP A 141 2.59 -15.22 -2.34
N PRO A 142 2.35 -16.34 -1.61
CA PRO A 142 2.76 -17.65 -2.06
C PRO A 142 1.90 -18.11 -3.24
N VAL A 143 0.69 -17.56 -3.39
CA VAL A 143 -0.19 -17.81 -4.54
C VAL A 143 0.42 -17.19 -5.79
N LYS A 144 0.87 -15.95 -5.72
CA LYS A 144 1.55 -15.28 -6.85
C LYS A 144 2.82 -16.01 -7.28
N TYR A 145 3.68 -16.41 -6.34
CA TYR A 145 4.89 -17.18 -6.67
C TYR A 145 4.58 -18.58 -7.20
N SER A 146 3.58 -19.26 -6.64
CA SER A 146 3.11 -20.56 -7.14
C SER A 146 2.53 -20.44 -8.55
N GLN A 147 1.74 -19.40 -8.83
CA GLN A 147 1.21 -19.12 -10.16
C GLN A 147 2.30 -18.77 -11.16
N TYR A 148 3.32 -17.99 -10.78
CA TYR A 148 4.48 -17.75 -11.64
C TYR A 148 5.23 -19.04 -11.94
N GLN A 149 5.46 -19.88 -10.94
CA GLN A 149 6.10 -21.18 -11.13
C GLN A 149 5.29 -22.08 -12.08
N GLN A 150 3.97 -22.15 -11.90
CA GLN A 150 3.08 -22.92 -12.78
C GLN A 150 3.05 -22.36 -14.21
N ALA A 151 3.02 -21.04 -14.37
CA ALA A 151 3.03 -20.39 -15.68
C ALA A 151 4.34 -20.65 -16.42
N VAL A 152 5.48 -20.54 -15.74
CA VAL A 152 6.80 -20.84 -16.31
C VAL A 152 6.90 -22.32 -16.68
N TYR A 153 6.45 -23.22 -15.80
CA TYR A 153 6.46 -24.66 -16.07
C TYR A 153 5.65 -25.04 -17.31
N LYS A 154 4.41 -24.53 -17.43
CA LYS A 154 3.56 -24.78 -18.60
C LYS A 154 4.15 -24.19 -19.88
N CYS A 155 4.70 -22.99 -19.82
CA CYS A 155 5.36 -22.35 -20.97
C CYS A 155 6.56 -23.17 -21.48
N LEU A 156 7.38 -23.72 -20.56
CA LEU A 156 8.51 -24.56 -20.94
C LEU A 156 8.08 -25.89 -21.55
N LEU A 157 7.02 -26.51 -21.04
CA LEU A 157 6.44 -27.72 -21.63
C LEU A 157 5.87 -27.49 -23.03
N ASP A 158 5.21 -26.35 -23.26
CA ASP A 158 4.62 -26.01 -24.56
C ASP A 158 5.69 -25.67 -25.61
N ARG A 159 6.80 -25.07 -25.18
CA ARG A 159 7.81 -24.52 -26.08
C ARG A 159 9.00 -25.45 -26.38
N VAL A 160 9.24 -26.47 -25.56
CA VAL A 160 10.40 -27.37 -25.71
C VAL A 160 9.93 -28.79 -25.99
N PRO A 161 10.06 -29.28 -27.25
CA PRO A 161 9.86 -30.68 -27.57
C PRO A 161 10.83 -31.57 -26.79
N GLU A 162 10.44 -32.80 -26.47
CA GLU A 162 11.24 -33.76 -25.70
C GLU A 162 12.65 -34.00 -26.28
N GLU A 163 12.80 -33.81 -27.59
CA GLU A 163 14.03 -34.00 -28.36
C GLU A 163 15.06 -32.86 -28.19
N GLU A 164 14.65 -31.67 -27.71
CA GLU A 164 15.51 -30.47 -27.57
C GLU A 164 15.79 -30.07 -26.12
N LYS A 165 15.53 -30.95 -25.15
CA LYS A 165 15.69 -30.68 -23.70
C LYS A 165 17.09 -30.22 -23.28
N THR A 166 18.13 -30.50 -24.06
CA THR A 166 19.52 -30.11 -23.78
C THR A 166 19.87 -28.70 -24.25
N ASN A 167 19.00 -28.02 -25.03
CA ASN A 167 19.24 -26.65 -25.46
C ASN A 167 19.02 -25.65 -24.33
N THR A 168 19.94 -24.68 -24.20
CA THR A 168 19.83 -23.62 -23.20
C THR A 168 18.68 -22.68 -23.55
N GLN A 169 17.65 -22.65 -22.71
CA GLN A 169 16.52 -21.75 -22.86
C GLN A 169 16.75 -20.47 -22.06
N ILE A 170 16.62 -19.31 -22.70
CA ILE A 170 16.77 -18.01 -22.04
C ILE A 170 15.40 -17.51 -21.59
N LEU A 171 15.13 -17.60 -20.29
CA LEU A 171 13.91 -17.06 -19.67
C LEU A 171 14.14 -15.59 -19.28
N MET A 172 13.49 -14.66 -19.99
CA MET A 172 13.47 -13.26 -19.62
C MET A 172 12.25 -12.96 -18.75
N VAL A 173 12.49 -12.66 -17.47
CA VAL A 173 11.44 -12.19 -16.56
C VAL A 173 11.21 -10.70 -16.82
N LEU A 174 10.24 -10.41 -17.69
CA LEU A 174 9.81 -9.04 -17.95
C LEU A 174 8.77 -8.65 -16.89
N GLY A 175 9.19 -7.93 -15.87
CA GLY A 175 8.26 -7.29 -14.94
C GLY A 175 7.44 -6.23 -15.68
N ALA A 176 6.12 -6.16 -15.41
CA ALA A 176 5.33 -5.00 -15.75
C ALA A 176 5.89 -3.82 -14.94
N GLY A 177 6.72 -3.00 -15.58
CA GLY A 177 7.66 -2.12 -14.89
C GLY A 177 7.04 -1.20 -13.83
N ARG A 178 7.69 -1.16 -12.66
CA ARG A 178 8.12 0.10 -12.00
C ARG A 178 9.47 -0.14 -11.28
N GLY A 179 10.58 0.14 -11.96
CA GLY A 179 11.91 0.34 -11.36
C GLY A 179 12.94 -0.75 -11.65
N PRO A 180 14.25 -0.42 -11.72
CA PRO A 180 15.30 -1.32 -12.17
C PRO A 180 15.72 -2.31 -11.06
N LEU A 181 16.13 -3.50 -11.52
CA LEU A 181 16.60 -4.65 -10.74
C LEU A 181 17.79 -4.33 -9.84
#